data_AF-G8IRM2-F1
#
_entry.id   AF-G8IRM2-F1
#
_cell.length_a   1.000
_cell.length_b   1.000
_cell.length_c   1.000
_cell.angle_alpha   90.00
_cell.angle_beta   90.00
_cell.angle_gamma   90.00
#
_symmetry.space_group_name_H-M   'P 1'
#
loop_
_entity.id
_entity.type
_entity.pdbx_description
1 polymer ?
#
loop_
_entity_poly.entity_id
_entity_poly.type
_entity_poly.pdbx_seq_one_letter_code
_entity_poly.pdbx_strand_id
1 'polypeptide(L)'
;MNFLPWRSTTWPVTPLLRGMECPLTLHNSQDADEFLEEAGRALQAAIKGLLSLQQQQNSLSDKHLRPLEDNPLRLDMDYATALNVMFAEGKSPVHLAAPAAIAESLRNIRHHEEANRAAIVEALRVMLDAFSPGNLMRRFAQYRRSHELRQKMDDAWAWQMYSNYYDELASSRQQGFEMLFNEVYAQVYDRVLREKQREPEA
;
A
#
# COMPACT_ATOMS: atom_id res chain seq x y z
N MET A 1 60.29 24.17 -14.22
CA MET A 1 59.63 22.94 -13.75
C MET A 1 58.13 23.17 -13.85
N ASN A 2 57.51 22.51 -14.84
CA ASN A 2 56.08 22.52 -15.11
C ASN A 2 55.32 21.88 -13.94
N PHE A 3 54.15 22.39 -13.58
CA PHE A 3 52.95 21.59 -13.26
C PHE A 3 51.73 22.52 -13.02
N LEU A 4 50.96 22.77 -14.08
CA LEU A 4 49.51 22.98 -14.08
C LEU A 4 49.04 22.36 -15.41
N PRO A 5 47.91 21.62 -15.47
CA PRO A 5 46.62 22.18 -15.06
C PRO A 5 45.63 21.20 -14.41
N TRP A 6 44.91 21.68 -13.39
CA TRP A 6 43.59 21.14 -13.07
C TRP A 6 42.62 21.58 -14.17
N ARG A 7 42.56 20.84 -15.27
CA ARG A 7 41.36 20.81 -16.11
C ARG A 7 40.46 19.72 -15.54
N SER A 8 39.64 20.09 -14.56
CA SER A 8 38.45 19.30 -14.26
C SER A 8 37.54 19.41 -15.49
N THR A 9 37.66 18.46 -16.40
CA THR A 9 36.68 18.28 -17.48
C THR A 9 35.34 18.04 -16.79
N THR A 10 34.49 19.06 -16.72
CA THR A 10 33.15 18.94 -16.16
C THR A 10 32.33 18.14 -17.15
N TRP A 11 32.34 16.83 -17.00
CA TRP A 11 31.50 15.93 -17.78
C TRP A 11 30.02 16.25 -17.47
N PRO A 12 29.11 16.20 -18.45
CA PRO A 12 27.67 16.44 -18.25
C PRO A 12 27.03 15.50 -17.21
N VAL A 13 27.69 14.40 -16.85
CA VAL A 13 27.30 13.44 -15.81
C VAL A 13 27.54 13.92 -14.36
N THR A 14 28.39 14.93 -14.15
CA THR A 14 28.79 15.39 -12.80
C THR A 14 27.61 15.79 -11.91
N PRO A 15 26.58 16.51 -12.40
CA PRO A 15 25.39 16.81 -11.60
C PRO A 15 24.58 15.57 -11.21
N LEU A 16 24.50 14.57 -12.10
CA LEU A 16 23.81 13.31 -11.81
C LEU A 16 24.53 12.55 -10.69
N LEU A 17 25.85 12.39 -10.77
CA LEU A 17 26.65 11.73 -9.74
C LEU A 17 26.51 12.41 -8.37
N ARG A 18 26.46 13.76 -8.36
CA ARG A 18 26.19 14.52 -7.14
C ARG A 18 24.81 14.23 -6.57
N GLY A 19 23.79 14.16 -7.41
CA GLY A 19 22.41 13.85 -7.00
C GLY A 19 22.22 12.40 -6.53
N MET A 20 23.04 11.47 -7.02
CA MET A 20 23.07 10.08 -6.56
C MET A 20 23.87 9.89 -5.26
N GLU A 21 24.55 10.93 -4.77
CA GLU A 21 25.41 10.90 -3.59
C GLU A 21 26.46 9.77 -3.62
N CYS A 22 26.86 9.33 -4.82
CA CYS A 22 27.74 8.18 -5.03
C CYS A 22 28.98 8.58 -5.84
N PRO A 23 30.20 8.34 -5.33
CA PRO A 23 31.43 8.60 -6.06
C PRO A 23 31.68 7.46 -7.07
N LEU A 24 31.07 7.54 -8.25
CA LEU A 24 31.40 6.65 -9.37
C LEU A 24 32.59 7.21 -10.15
N THR A 25 33.58 6.36 -10.41
CA THR A 25 34.72 6.70 -11.25
C THR A 25 34.40 6.43 -12.71
N LEU A 26 34.30 7.48 -13.52
CA LEU A 26 34.15 7.39 -14.97
C LEU A 26 35.49 7.69 -15.63
N HIS A 27 35.92 6.84 -16.57
CA HIS A 27 37.28 6.92 -17.12
C HIS A 27 37.34 7.69 -18.44
N ASN A 28 36.27 7.67 -19.23
CA ASN A 28 36.19 8.35 -20.52
C ASN A 28 34.76 8.86 -20.82
N SER A 29 34.58 9.55 -21.97
CA SER A 29 33.28 10.08 -22.39
C SER A 29 32.26 9.01 -22.75
N GLN A 30 32.71 7.88 -23.33
CA GLN A 30 31.85 6.78 -23.71
C GLN A 30 31.26 6.09 -22.48
N ASP A 31 32.07 5.84 -21.46
CA ASP A 31 31.62 5.30 -20.17
C ASP A 31 30.58 6.23 -19.52
N ALA A 32 30.75 7.55 -19.66
CA ALA A 32 29.81 8.53 -19.14
C ALA A 32 28.47 8.53 -19.90
N ASP A 33 28.51 8.39 -21.22
CA ASP A 33 27.30 8.33 -22.06
C ASP A 33 26.53 7.02 -21.82
N GLU A 34 27.23 5.88 -21.77
CA GLU A 34 26.63 4.57 -21.44
C GLU A 34 25.99 4.57 -20.05
N PHE A 35 26.67 5.17 -19.06
CA PHE A 35 26.13 5.31 -17.71
C PHE A 35 24.87 6.21 -17.68
N LEU A 36 24.89 7.34 -18.39
CA LEU A 36 23.73 8.25 -18.48
C LEU A 36 22.52 7.56 -19.11
N GLU A 37 22.74 6.77 -20.17
CA GLU A 37 21.69 6.01 -20.82
C GLU A 37 21.09 4.95 -19.87
N GLU A 38 21.94 4.18 -19.18
CA GLU A 38 21.48 3.16 -18.23
C GLU A 38 20.75 3.78 -17.03
N ALA A 39 21.26 4.90 -16.49
CA ALA A 39 20.58 5.64 -15.43
C ALA A 39 19.20 6.14 -15.88
N GLY A 40 19.08 6.65 -17.11
CA GLY A 40 17.81 7.04 -17.70
C GLY A 40 16.83 5.88 -17.85
N ARG A 41 17.31 4.71 -18.28
CA ARG A 41 16.51 3.47 -18.39
C ARG A 41 16.05 2.99 -17.01
N ALA A 42 16.93 3.02 -16.01
CA ALA A 42 16.59 2.65 -14.63
C ALA A 42 15.53 3.58 -14.03
N LEU A 43 15.67 4.90 -14.20
CA LEU A 43 14.67 5.89 -13.76
C LEU A 43 13.33 5.68 -14.46
N GLN A 44 13.34 5.43 -15.77
CA GLN A 44 12.12 5.12 -16.51
C GLN A 44 11.42 3.88 -15.94
N ALA A 45 12.17 2.79 -15.70
CA ALA A 45 11.62 1.56 -15.17
C ALA A 45 11.00 1.76 -13.78
N ALA A 46 11.67 2.52 -12.91
CA ALA A 46 11.17 2.86 -11.58
C ALA A 46 9.86 3.67 -11.64
N ILE A 47 9.80 4.72 -12.46
CA ILE A 47 8.60 5.57 -12.60
C ILE A 47 7.44 4.77 -13.19
N LYS A 48 7.67 3.98 -14.25
CA LYS A 48 6.63 3.09 -14.82
C LYS A 48 6.12 2.08 -13.79
N GLY A 49 7.02 1.52 -12.97
CA GLY A 49 6.65 0.63 -11.87
C GLY A 49 5.73 1.31 -10.85
N LEU A 50 6.07 2.53 -10.42
CA LEU A 50 5.24 3.30 -9.49
C LEU A 50 3.86 3.63 -10.07
N LEU A 51 3.78 4.05 -11.33
CA LEU A 51 2.50 4.30 -12.02
C LEU A 51 1.64 3.03 -12.11
N SER A 52 2.25 1.88 -12.42
CA SER A 52 1.55 0.60 -12.47
C SER A 52 0.98 0.20 -11.11
N LEU A 53 1.76 0.35 -10.03
CA LEU A 53 1.31 0.06 -8.67
C LEU A 53 0.15 0.98 -8.25
N GLN A 54 0.22 2.26 -8.63
CA GLN A 54 -0.85 3.22 -8.36
C GLN A 54 -2.16 2.82 -9.05
N GLN A 55 -2.10 2.43 -10.33
CA GLN A 55 -3.28 2.00 -11.08
C GLN A 55 -3.96 0.78 -10.45
N GLN A 56 -3.16 -0.18 -9.98
CA GLN A 56 -3.69 -1.34 -9.25
C GLN A 56 -4.42 -0.93 -7.97
N GLN A 57 -3.86 -0.01 -7.18
CA GLN A 57 -4.52 0.48 -5.96
C GLN A 57 -5.82 1.25 -6.25
N ASN A 58 -5.86 2.08 -7.29
CA ASN A 58 -7.06 2.84 -7.67
C ASN A 58 -8.23 1.92 -8.10
N SER A 59 -7.93 0.76 -8.69
CA SER A 59 -8.96 -0.23 -9.05
C SER A 59 -9.59 -0.96 -7.85
N LEU A 60 -8.92 -0.98 -6.70
CA LEU A 60 -9.35 -1.70 -5.50
C LEU A 60 -9.99 -0.79 -4.43
N SER A 61 -9.78 0.52 -4.52
CA SER A 61 -10.17 1.48 -3.48
C SER A 61 -11.44 2.23 -3.88
N ASP A 62 -12.53 2.09 -3.12
CA ASP A 62 -13.76 2.84 -3.36
C ASP A 62 -13.60 4.31 -2.91
N LYS A 63 -13.16 5.16 -3.87
CA LYS A 63 -13.27 6.63 -4.09
C LYS A 63 -13.40 7.65 -2.94
N HIS A 64 -13.45 7.27 -1.69
CA HIS A 64 -13.74 8.17 -0.59
C HIS A 64 -12.45 8.38 0.21
N LEU A 65 -11.97 9.63 0.20
CA LEU A 65 -10.81 10.19 0.93
C LEU A 65 -9.54 10.33 0.09
N ARG A 66 -9.54 11.26 -0.86
CA ARG A 66 -8.29 11.89 -1.27
C ARG A 66 -8.38 13.40 -1.08
N PRO A 67 -7.66 13.96 -0.10
CA PRO A 67 -7.19 15.35 -0.18
C PRO A 67 -6.47 15.55 -1.53
N LEU A 68 -6.43 16.78 -2.03
CA LEU A 68 -5.80 17.13 -3.30
C LEU A 68 -4.38 16.54 -3.37
N GLU A 69 -4.13 15.63 -4.32
CA GLU A 69 -2.84 14.97 -4.47
C GLU A 69 -1.98 15.79 -5.41
N ASP A 70 -1.11 16.61 -4.83
CA ASP A 70 -0.08 17.38 -5.53
C ASP A 70 0.99 16.45 -6.17
N ASN A 71 0.84 15.12 -6.12
CA ASN A 71 1.80 14.17 -6.68
C ASN A 71 1.39 13.69 -8.08
N PRO A 72 2.15 14.01 -9.15
CA PRO A 72 1.89 13.57 -10.52
C PRO A 72 1.75 12.05 -10.68
N LEU A 73 2.47 11.27 -9.86
CA LEU A 73 2.43 9.80 -9.93
C LEU A 73 1.11 9.21 -9.40
N ARG A 74 0.29 10.00 -8.72
CA ARG A 74 -1.00 9.55 -8.16
C ARG A 74 -2.22 10.01 -8.96
N LEU A 75 -2.01 10.86 -9.98
CA LEU A 75 -3.06 11.51 -10.77
C LEU A 75 -3.51 10.70 -12.02
N ASP A 76 -3.31 9.38 -12.04
CA ASP A 76 -3.65 8.48 -13.17
C ASP A 76 -3.13 8.97 -14.54
N MET A 77 -1.98 9.64 -14.55
CA MET A 77 -1.32 10.13 -15.76
C MET A 77 -0.56 9.00 -16.47
N ASP A 78 -0.44 9.11 -17.80
CA ASP A 78 0.52 8.28 -18.53
C ASP A 78 1.97 8.70 -18.21
N TYR A 79 2.92 7.81 -18.51
CA TYR A 79 4.34 8.02 -18.23
C TYR A 79 4.90 9.33 -18.78
N ALA A 80 4.59 9.69 -20.02
CA ALA A 80 5.15 10.88 -20.65
C ALA A 80 4.60 12.16 -20.00
N THR A 81 3.31 12.16 -19.69
CA THR A 81 2.66 13.28 -18.99
C THR A 81 3.21 13.45 -17.58
N ALA A 82 3.30 12.37 -16.79
CA ALA A 82 3.84 12.42 -15.43
C ALA A 82 5.30 12.94 -15.42
N LEU A 83 6.13 12.48 -16.35
CA LEU A 83 7.53 12.90 -16.47
C LEU A 83 7.63 14.40 -16.79
N ASN A 84 6.83 14.89 -17.74
CA ASN A 84 6.79 16.31 -18.09
C ASN A 84 6.39 17.18 -16.89
N VAL A 85 5.43 16.74 -16.08
CA VAL A 85 5.01 17.49 -14.87
C VAL A 85 6.10 17.48 -13.80
N MET A 86 6.71 16.33 -13.53
CA MET A 86 7.73 16.17 -12.49
C MET A 86 9.04 16.93 -12.78
N PHE A 87 9.37 17.12 -14.06
CA PHE A 87 10.62 17.73 -14.54
C PHE A 87 10.44 19.08 -15.25
N ALA A 88 9.23 19.66 -15.28
CA ALA A 88 8.98 20.95 -15.91
C ALA A 88 9.93 22.04 -15.37
N GLU A 89 10.53 22.81 -16.29
CA GLU A 89 11.53 23.85 -15.98
C GLU A 89 10.96 24.98 -15.10
N GLY A 90 9.63 25.13 -15.06
CA GLY A 90 8.93 25.91 -14.05
C GLY A 90 8.30 24.95 -13.03
N LYS A 91 8.72 25.02 -11.76
CA LYS A 91 8.05 24.31 -10.66
C LYS A 91 6.56 24.52 -10.80
N SER A 92 5.81 23.47 -11.11
CA SER A 92 4.36 23.58 -11.07
C SER A 92 4.00 24.05 -9.66
N PRO A 93 3.34 25.20 -9.47
CA PRO A 93 3.10 25.76 -8.14
C PRO A 93 2.22 24.84 -7.27
N VAL A 94 1.64 23.80 -7.89
CA VAL A 94 0.73 22.85 -7.29
C VAL A 94 1.33 21.43 -7.24
N HIS A 95 2.37 21.08 -8.00
CA HIS A 95 2.85 19.69 -8.05
C HIS A 95 4.24 19.47 -7.47
N LEU A 96 4.42 18.31 -6.85
CA LEU A 96 5.70 17.84 -6.32
C LEU A 96 6.73 17.62 -7.44
N ALA A 97 7.97 18.06 -7.18
CA ALA A 97 9.12 17.76 -8.03
C ALA A 97 9.48 16.27 -7.99
N ALA A 98 10.22 15.79 -9.00
CA ALA A 98 10.49 14.35 -9.17
C ALA A 98 10.95 13.59 -7.91
N PRO A 99 11.93 14.06 -7.11
CA PRO A 99 12.35 13.31 -5.91
C PRO A 99 11.26 13.24 -4.84
N ALA A 100 10.54 14.33 -4.62
CA ALA A 100 9.46 14.39 -3.64
C ALA A 100 8.26 13.54 -4.06
N ALA A 101 7.90 13.57 -5.35
CA ALA A 101 6.86 12.71 -5.91
C ALA A 101 7.17 11.22 -5.73
N ILE A 102 8.40 10.79 -6.04
CA ILE A 102 8.83 9.40 -5.84
C ILE A 102 8.81 9.01 -4.35
N ALA A 103 9.36 9.85 -3.48
CA ALA A 103 9.42 9.59 -2.04
C ALA A 103 8.01 9.51 -1.41
N GLU A 104 7.11 10.39 -1.82
CA GLU A 104 5.71 10.39 -1.37
C GLU A 104 4.98 9.13 -1.85
N SER A 105 5.11 8.73 -3.12
CA SER A 105 4.47 7.51 -3.63
C SER A 105 4.96 6.24 -2.91
N LEU A 106 6.27 6.12 -2.69
CA LEU A 106 6.84 4.99 -1.94
C LEU A 106 6.35 4.96 -0.48
N ARG A 107 6.26 6.13 0.16
CA ARG A 107 5.71 6.24 1.52
C ARG A 107 4.23 5.86 1.55
N ASN A 108 3.45 6.30 0.58
CA ASN A 108 2.04 5.94 0.47
C ASN A 108 1.86 4.42 0.35
N ILE A 109 2.66 3.77 -0.52
CA ILE A 109 2.68 2.30 -0.64
C ILE A 109 3.00 1.64 0.70
N ARG A 110 4.01 2.12 1.43
CA ARG A 110 4.36 1.59 2.76
C ARG A 110 3.22 1.75 3.78
N HIS A 111 2.53 2.88 3.79
CA HIS A 111 1.38 3.11 4.68
C HIS A 111 0.24 2.15 4.38
N HIS A 112 -0.05 1.89 3.09
CA HIS A 112 -1.06 0.90 2.69
C HIS A 112 -0.66 -0.52 3.09
N GLU A 113 0.61 -0.91 2.93
CA GLU A 113 1.14 -2.20 3.40
C GLU A 113 0.97 -2.38 4.92
N GLU A 114 1.33 -1.35 5.70
CA GLU A 114 1.17 -1.36 7.16
C GLU A 114 -0.31 -1.46 7.58
N ALA A 115 -1.19 -0.68 6.94
CA ALA A 115 -2.62 -0.71 7.18
C ALA A 115 -3.24 -2.06 6.82
N ASN A 116 -2.86 -2.64 5.67
CA ASN A 116 -3.29 -3.97 5.22
C ASN A 116 -2.89 -5.05 6.23
N ARG A 117 -1.63 -5.06 6.66
CA ARG A 117 -1.14 -6.01 7.66
C ARG A 117 -1.90 -5.90 8.98
N ALA A 118 -2.10 -4.69 9.48
CA ALA A 118 -2.82 -4.46 10.73
C ALA A 118 -4.29 -4.91 10.62
N ALA A 119 -4.94 -4.60 9.50
CA ALA A 119 -6.32 -4.98 9.23
C ALA A 119 -6.51 -6.50 9.14
N ILE A 120 -5.63 -7.21 8.44
CA ILE A 120 -5.67 -8.68 8.35
C ILE A 120 -5.50 -9.29 9.75
N VAL A 121 -4.51 -8.85 10.53
CA VAL A 121 -4.26 -9.41 11.86
C VAL A 121 -5.46 -9.21 12.79
N GLU A 122 -6.06 -8.03 12.83
CA GLU A 122 -7.22 -7.78 13.69
C GLU A 122 -8.47 -8.51 13.19
N ALA A 123 -8.71 -8.55 11.87
CA ALA A 123 -9.84 -9.29 11.31
C ALA A 123 -9.74 -10.79 11.61
N LEU A 124 -8.56 -11.39 11.47
CA LEU A 124 -8.31 -12.78 11.87
C LEU A 124 -8.55 -13.00 13.37
N ARG A 125 -8.13 -12.04 14.22
CA ARG A 125 -8.33 -12.10 15.67
C ARG A 125 -9.81 -12.06 16.06
N VAL A 126 -10.57 -11.14 15.45
CA VAL A 126 -12.02 -11.01 15.68
C VAL A 126 -12.76 -12.25 15.20
N MET A 127 -12.38 -12.79 14.04
CA MET A 127 -12.94 -14.06 13.58
C MET A 127 -12.64 -15.16 14.58
N LEU A 128 -11.39 -15.35 15.00
CA LEU A 128 -11.03 -16.38 15.97
C LEU A 128 -11.82 -16.25 17.28
N ASP A 129 -12.02 -15.02 17.79
CA ASP A 129 -12.84 -14.78 18.97
C ASP A 129 -14.31 -15.16 18.72
N ALA A 130 -14.88 -14.81 17.57
CA ALA A 130 -16.25 -15.19 17.21
C ALA A 130 -16.47 -16.72 17.19
N PHE A 131 -15.44 -17.50 16.86
CA PHE A 131 -15.44 -18.97 16.92
C PHE A 131 -15.00 -19.54 18.26
N SER A 132 -14.73 -18.72 19.27
CA SER A 132 -14.40 -19.23 20.60
C SER A 132 -15.58 -20.05 21.17
N PRO A 133 -15.31 -21.15 21.90
CA PRO A 133 -16.38 -21.99 22.44
C PRO A 133 -17.40 -21.22 23.28
N GLY A 134 -16.93 -20.25 24.08
CA GLY A 134 -17.79 -19.39 24.90
C GLY A 134 -18.70 -18.46 24.08
N ASN A 135 -18.20 -17.90 22.98
CA ASN A 135 -19.00 -17.05 22.09
C ASN A 135 -20.04 -17.88 21.34
N LEU A 136 -19.64 -19.03 20.81
CA LEU A 136 -20.55 -19.96 20.14
C LEU A 136 -21.64 -20.47 21.08
N MET A 137 -21.29 -20.89 22.31
CA MET A 137 -22.28 -21.34 23.29
C MET A 137 -23.28 -20.25 23.67
N ARG A 138 -22.83 -19.01 23.88
CA ARG A 138 -23.73 -17.87 24.13
C ARG A 138 -24.66 -17.62 22.95
N ARG A 139 -24.14 -17.66 21.72
CA ARG A 139 -24.93 -17.46 20.51
C ARG A 139 -25.94 -18.57 20.29
N PHE A 140 -25.53 -19.84 20.43
CA PHE A 140 -26.45 -20.98 20.30
C PHE A 140 -27.54 -20.95 21.36
N ALA A 141 -27.23 -20.52 22.59
CA ALA A 141 -28.23 -20.32 23.63
C ALA A 141 -29.29 -19.28 23.25
N GLN A 142 -28.90 -18.21 22.54
CA GLN A 142 -29.83 -17.17 22.07
C GLN A 142 -30.74 -17.64 20.94
N TYR A 143 -30.30 -18.58 20.10
CA TYR A 143 -31.13 -19.14 19.02
C TYR A 143 -32.19 -20.15 19.50
N ARG A 144 -32.16 -20.54 20.78
CA ARG A 144 -33.08 -21.56 21.32
C ARG A 144 -34.51 -21.06 21.30
N ARG A 145 -35.40 -21.87 20.73
CA ARG A 145 -36.84 -21.62 20.73
C ARG A 145 -37.44 -21.93 22.11
N SER A 146 -38.60 -21.38 22.42
CA SER A 146 -39.24 -21.52 23.74
C SER A 146 -39.46 -22.97 24.21
N HIS A 147 -39.62 -23.92 23.28
CA HIS A 147 -39.77 -25.34 23.58
C HIS A 147 -38.42 -26.06 23.77
N GLU A 148 -37.35 -25.54 23.19
CA GLU A 148 -35.99 -26.08 23.31
C GLU A 148 -35.33 -25.65 24.62
N LEU A 149 -35.76 -24.56 25.26
CA LEU A 149 -35.21 -24.04 26.53
C LEU A 149 -35.15 -25.07 27.67
N ARG A 150 -36.00 -26.11 27.63
CA ARG A 150 -36.01 -27.21 28.61
C ARG A 150 -35.00 -28.33 28.34
N GLN A 151 -34.41 -28.38 27.15
CA GLN A 151 -33.37 -29.38 26.82
C GLN A 151 -32.04 -29.04 27.50
N LYS A 152 -31.26 -30.05 27.86
CA LYS A 152 -29.91 -29.86 28.40
C LYS A 152 -28.97 -29.50 27.24
N MET A 153 -28.12 -28.48 27.43
CA MET A 153 -27.05 -28.14 26.49
C MET A 153 -25.89 -29.10 26.72
N ASP A 154 -26.03 -30.34 26.26
CA ASP A 154 -24.96 -31.33 26.31
C ASP A 154 -24.01 -31.21 25.11
N ASP A 155 -22.91 -31.96 25.15
CA ASP A 155 -21.86 -31.90 24.13
C ASP A 155 -22.37 -32.33 22.74
N ALA A 156 -23.33 -33.26 22.69
CA ALA A 156 -23.93 -33.73 21.44
C ALA A 156 -24.76 -32.62 20.79
N TRP A 157 -25.57 -31.91 21.58
CA TRP A 157 -26.32 -30.74 21.11
C TRP A 157 -25.39 -29.62 20.66
N ALA A 158 -24.33 -29.32 21.42
CA ALA A 158 -23.36 -28.29 21.08
C ALA A 158 -22.65 -28.58 19.74
N TRP A 159 -22.27 -29.83 19.50
CA TRP A 159 -21.68 -30.28 18.24
C TRP A 159 -22.65 -30.16 17.07
N GLN A 160 -23.91 -30.56 17.26
CA GLN A 160 -24.93 -30.42 16.22
C GLN A 160 -25.18 -28.95 15.85
N MET A 161 -25.25 -28.07 16.84
CA MET A 161 -25.37 -26.62 16.60
C MET A 161 -24.16 -26.06 15.86
N TYR A 162 -22.95 -26.51 16.20
CA TYR A 162 -21.73 -26.13 15.49
C TYR A 162 -21.76 -26.58 14.03
N SER A 163 -22.11 -27.83 13.74
CA SER A 163 -22.22 -28.33 12.35
C SER A 163 -23.22 -27.52 11.53
N ASN A 164 -24.42 -27.28 12.08
CA ASN A 164 -25.43 -26.45 11.41
C ASN A 164 -24.93 -25.03 11.14
N TYR A 165 -24.24 -24.43 12.12
CA TYR A 165 -23.69 -23.08 12.01
C TYR A 165 -22.55 -23.00 10.98
N TYR A 166 -21.70 -24.03 10.92
CA TYR A 166 -20.65 -24.12 9.92
C TYR A 166 -21.23 -24.23 8.50
N ASP A 167 -22.24 -25.07 8.30
CA ASP A 167 -22.91 -25.23 7.00
C ASP A 167 -23.58 -23.92 6.55
N GLU A 168 -24.14 -23.16 7.50
CA GLU A 168 -24.71 -21.85 7.25
C GLU A 168 -23.64 -20.84 6.81
N LEU A 169 -22.49 -20.79 7.49
CA LEU A 169 -21.37 -19.92 7.13
C LEU A 169 -20.69 -20.29 5.82
N ALA A 170 -20.57 -21.59 5.53
CA ALA A 170 -19.97 -22.10 4.30
C ALA A 170 -20.92 -22.00 3.09
N SER A 171 -22.20 -21.70 3.34
CA SER A 171 -23.18 -21.52 2.28
C SER A 171 -22.88 -20.24 1.50
N SER A 172 -22.71 -20.37 0.18
CA SER A 172 -22.54 -19.23 -0.74
C SER A 172 -23.71 -18.24 -0.75
N ARG A 173 -24.86 -18.61 -0.17
CA ARG A 173 -26.03 -17.74 0.00
C ARG A 173 -25.88 -16.78 1.17
N GLN A 174 -25.03 -17.10 2.15
CA GLN A 174 -24.75 -16.28 3.31
C GLN A 174 -23.28 -15.90 3.32
N GLN A 175 -22.95 -14.77 2.68
CA GLN A 175 -21.61 -14.16 2.72
C GLN A 175 -21.25 -13.61 4.11
N GLY A 176 -21.87 -14.08 5.19
CA GLY A 176 -21.72 -13.53 6.55
C GLY A 176 -20.30 -13.63 7.08
N PHE A 177 -19.57 -14.70 6.74
CA PHE A 177 -18.15 -14.85 7.12
C PHE A 177 -17.27 -13.82 6.40
N GLU A 178 -17.40 -13.71 5.07
CA GLU A 178 -16.66 -12.73 4.27
C GLU A 178 -17.02 -11.29 4.65
N MET A 179 -18.29 -11.01 4.92
CA MET A 179 -18.76 -9.70 5.38
C MET A 179 -18.15 -9.31 6.73
N LEU A 180 -18.13 -10.23 7.71
CA LEU A 180 -17.53 -9.96 9.02
C LEU A 180 -16.03 -9.64 8.87
N PHE A 181 -15.32 -10.43 8.05
CA PHE A 181 -13.92 -10.15 7.76
C PHE A 181 -13.75 -8.77 7.12
N ASN A 182 -14.50 -8.49 6.04
CA ASN A 182 -14.38 -7.27 5.26
C ASN A 182 -14.75 -6.02 6.07
N GLU A 183 -15.74 -6.10 6.96
CA GLU A 183 -16.14 -4.99 7.83
C GLU A 183 -15.04 -4.61 8.81
N VAL A 184 -14.48 -5.59 9.53
CA VAL A 184 -13.38 -5.36 10.46
C VAL A 184 -12.13 -4.91 9.71
N TYR A 185 -11.83 -5.56 8.58
CA TYR A 185 -10.70 -5.20 7.73
C TYR A 185 -10.79 -3.74 7.28
N ALA A 186 -11.90 -3.33 6.66
CA ALA A 186 -12.07 -1.96 6.16
C ALA A 186 -11.96 -0.92 7.27
N GLN A 187 -12.59 -1.18 8.42
CA GLN A 187 -12.54 -0.28 9.56
C GLN A 187 -11.12 -0.08 10.10
N VAL A 188 -10.37 -1.17 10.28
CA VAL A 188 -9.01 -1.12 10.81
C VAL A 188 -8.06 -0.52 9.79
N TYR A 189 -8.19 -0.90 8.51
CA TYR A 189 -7.41 -0.37 7.41
C TYR A 189 -7.53 1.15 7.32
N ASP A 190 -8.76 1.68 7.27
CA ASP A 190 -9.01 3.12 7.18
C ASP A 190 -8.49 3.88 8.38
N ARG A 191 -8.62 3.31 9.59
CA ARG A 191 -8.10 3.91 10.81
C ARG A 191 -6.57 4.04 10.75
N VAL A 192 -5.88 2.95 10.47
CA VAL A 192 -4.40 2.92 10.43
C VAL A 192 -3.88 3.81 9.31
N LEU A 193 -4.53 3.80 8.13
CA LEU A 193 -4.13 4.66 7.02
C LEU A 193 -4.25 6.15 7.38
N ARG A 194 -5.34 6.55 8.05
CA ARG A 194 -5.51 7.94 8.53
C ARG A 194 -4.51 8.33 9.61
N GLU A 195 -4.16 7.42 10.50
CA GLU A 195 -3.11 7.65 11.50
C GLU A 195 -1.76 7.91 10.82
N LYS A 196 -1.40 7.06 9.85
CA LYS A 196 -0.15 7.19 9.07
C LYS A 196 -0.07 8.46 8.24
N GLN A 197 -1.20 8.95 7.73
CA GLN A 197 -1.26 10.22 7.00
C GLN A 197 -1.14 11.46 7.90
N ARG A 198 -1.34 11.32 9.22
CA ARG A 198 -1.24 12.41 10.19
C ARG A 198 0.12 12.47 10.90
N GLU A 199 0.92 11.41 10.84
CA GLU A 199 2.27 11.39 11.39
C GLU A 199 3.13 12.44 10.65
N PRO A 200 3.65 13.47 11.35
CA PRO A 200 4.54 14.45 10.73
C PRO A 200 5.85 13.77 10.31
N GLU A 201 6.42 14.25 9.20
CA GLU A 201 7.71 13.77 8.69
C GLU A 201 8.78 13.97 9.79
N ALA A 202 9.39 12.85 10.24
CA ALA A 202 10.46 12.83 11.23
C ALA A 202 11.84 12.94 10.59
#